data_AF-A0A3Q7MJE6-F1
#
_entry.id   AF-A0A3Q7MJE6-F1
#
_cell.length_a   1.000
_cell.length_b   1.000
_cell.length_c   1.000
_cell.angle_alpha   90.00
_cell.angle_beta   90.00
_cell.angle_gamma   90.00
#
_symmetry.space_group_name_H-M   'P 1'
#
loop_
_entity.id
_entity.type
_entity.pdbx_description
1 polymer ?
#
loop_
_entity_poly.entity_id
_entity_poly.type
_entity_poly.pdbx_seq_one_letter_code
_entity_poly.pdbx_strand_id
1 'polypeptide(L)'
;MLQQVYGHSSGSGAQGGESLREDLREFLSGEAPLHQLDDLTKVNPVTLETVLRCLQARYAADTFYTNAGCTLVALNPFKPVPQLYSPALMREYHAAPQPQKLKPHIFTVGEQTYRNVKSLTEPVNQSVIVSGESGAGKTWTSRCLMKFFAVVAASPTSWESHRITERIEQRILNSNPVMEAFGNACTLRNNNSSRFGKFIQLQLNRAQQMTGAAVQTYLLEKTRVACQASSERNFHIFYQICKGASTDERLQWHLPEGAAFSWLPNPERTLEEDCFEVTREAMLHLGIDTPTQNNIFQVLAGLLHLGNIRFANSEDEAQPCQLMGDAKCSIRTSALLLQLPEDPLLETLRIRTIRAGRQQVFQKPCSRAECDTRRDCVAKLVYARRNMQSRVWSGHLSTTRTTSPA
;
A
#
# COMPACT_ATOMS: atom_id res chain seq x y z
N MET A 1 -46.88 14.70 -14.77
CA MET A 1 -47.64 13.83 -13.84
C MET A 1 -47.05 14.02 -12.45
N LEU A 2 -47.66 14.92 -11.70
CA LEU A 2 -47.41 15.19 -10.28
C LEU A 2 -48.62 14.63 -9.54
N GLN A 3 -48.42 13.81 -8.51
CA GLN A 3 -49.42 13.65 -7.46
C GLN A 3 -48.76 13.32 -6.11
N GLN A 4 -49.13 14.15 -5.14
CA GLN A 4 -48.82 14.08 -3.73
C GLN A 4 -49.41 12.82 -3.08
N VAL A 5 -48.77 12.29 -2.04
CA VAL A 5 -49.48 11.82 -0.84
C VAL A 5 -48.67 12.24 0.39
N TYR A 6 -49.17 13.28 1.06
CA TYR A 6 -48.88 13.57 2.46
C TYR A 6 -49.61 12.53 3.32
N GLY A 7 -48.89 11.88 4.23
CA GLY A 7 -49.46 11.07 5.30
C GLY A 7 -48.86 11.51 6.63
N HIS A 8 -49.62 12.27 7.41
CA HIS A 8 -49.34 12.49 8.83
C HIS A 8 -49.51 11.17 9.59
N SER A 9 -48.46 10.76 10.30
CA SER A 9 -48.53 9.85 11.44
C SER A 9 -47.90 10.56 12.63
N SER A 10 -48.78 11.13 13.46
CA SER A 10 -48.47 11.60 14.80
C SER A 10 -48.57 10.41 15.76
N GLY A 11 -47.45 9.94 16.30
CA GLY A 11 -47.43 8.85 17.29
C GLY A 11 -46.05 8.59 17.90
N SER A 12 -45.90 8.97 19.18
CA SER A 12 -44.96 8.42 20.19
C SER A 12 -43.45 8.37 19.89
N GLY A 13 -42.82 9.52 19.61
CA GLY A 13 -41.35 9.64 19.50
C GLY A 13 -40.64 10.35 20.67
N ALA A 14 -41.37 10.94 21.61
CA ALA A 14 -40.78 11.87 22.59
C ALA A 14 -40.19 11.21 23.85
N GLN A 15 -40.74 10.08 24.31
CA GLN A 15 -40.29 9.47 25.57
C GLN A 15 -38.94 8.73 25.46
N GLY A 16 -38.61 8.16 24.29
CA GLY A 16 -37.33 7.47 24.09
C GLY A 16 -36.13 8.42 23.99
N GLY A 17 -36.34 9.63 23.46
CA GLY A 17 -35.27 10.63 23.31
C GLY A 17 -34.90 11.35 24.60
N GLU A 18 -35.85 11.54 25.52
CA GLU A 18 -35.59 12.15 26.84
C GLU A 18 -34.93 11.15 27.80
N SER A 19 -35.40 9.90 27.86
CA SER A 19 -34.77 8.83 28.65
C SER A 19 -33.32 8.58 28.20
N LEU A 20 -33.05 8.48 26.89
CA LEU A 20 -31.67 8.38 26.39
C LEU A 20 -30.81 9.57 26.82
N ARG A 21 -31.38 10.78 26.92
CA ARG A 21 -30.65 11.99 27.29
C ARG A 21 -30.38 12.08 28.79
N GLU A 22 -31.28 11.53 29.61
CA GLU A 22 -31.11 11.38 31.06
C GLU A 22 -30.09 10.28 31.38
N ASP A 23 -30.20 9.10 30.76
CA ASP A 23 -29.24 8.00 30.88
C ASP A 23 -27.83 8.42 30.46
N LEU A 24 -27.74 9.21 29.38
CA LEU A 24 -26.48 9.84 28.97
C LEU A 24 -25.99 10.80 30.03
N ARG A 25 -26.80 11.73 30.53
CA ARG A 25 -26.36 12.69 31.57
C ARG A 25 -25.89 11.98 32.84
N GLU A 26 -26.58 10.93 33.27
CA GLU A 26 -26.20 10.13 34.43
C GLU A 26 -24.84 9.42 34.21
N PHE A 27 -24.68 8.73 33.08
CA PHE A 27 -23.40 8.12 32.67
C PHE A 27 -22.25 9.13 32.52
N LEU A 28 -22.56 10.34 32.07
CA LEU A 28 -21.60 11.43 31.87
C LEU A 28 -21.27 12.18 33.17
N SER A 29 -22.15 12.12 34.16
CA SER A 29 -22.01 12.77 35.49
C SER A 29 -21.36 11.85 36.52
N GLY A 30 -21.50 10.53 36.35
CA GLY A 30 -20.70 9.56 37.06
C GLY A 30 -19.29 9.54 36.48
N GLU A 31 -18.28 9.81 37.31
CA GLU A 31 -16.89 9.44 37.04
C GLU A 31 -16.71 7.91 37.00
N ALA A 32 -17.60 7.17 36.35
CA ALA A 32 -17.30 5.80 35.95
C ALA A 32 -15.98 5.90 35.17
N PRO A 33 -14.93 5.17 35.56
CA PRO A 33 -13.64 5.32 34.94
C PRO A 33 -13.72 4.74 33.53
N LEU A 34 -14.22 5.54 32.57
CA LEU A 34 -14.41 5.16 31.17
C LEU A 34 -13.10 4.66 30.57
N HIS A 35 -11.99 5.21 31.05
CA HIS A 35 -10.64 4.78 30.72
C HIS A 35 -10.34 3.30 31.10
N GLN A 36 -11.05 2.72 32.07
CA GLN A 36 -10.90 1.31 32.49
C GLN A 36 -11.76 0.34 31.68
N LEU A 37 -12.70 0.83 30.87
CA LEU A 37 -13.55 -0.02 30.03
C LEU A 37 -12.76 -0.59 28.85
N ASP A 38 -12.41 -1.86 28.96
CA ASP A 38 -11.60 -2.56 27.96
C ASP A 38 -12.39 -3.04 26.74
N ASP A 39 -13.72 -3.00 26.78
CA ASP A 39 -14.60 -3.42 25.69
C ASP A 39 -15.74 -2.42 25.48
N LEU A 40 -15.81 -1.85 24.28
CA LEU A 40 -16.81 -0.85 23.89
C LEU A 40 -18.24 -1.40 23.90
N THR A 41 -18.42 -2.73 23.82
CA THR A 41 -19.77 -3.34 23.93
C THR A 41 -20.36 -3.25 25.34
N LYS A 42 -19.54 -2.90 26.34
CA LYS A 42 -19.95 -2.70 27.74
C LYS A 42 -20.26 -1.24 28.07
N VAL A 43 -20.08 -0.33 27.12
CA VAL A 43 -20.48 1.08 27.28
C VAL A 43 -22.01 1.15 27.25
N ASN A 44 -22.63 1.76 28.24
CA ASN A 44 -24.08 1.83 28.33
C ASN A 44 -24.54 3.30 28.51
N PRO A 45 -25.41 3.83 27.63
CA PRO A 45 -25.89 3.24 26.38
C PRO A 45 -24.78 3.16 25.31
N VAL A 46 -24.83 2.18 24.39
CA VAL A 46 -23.91 2.13 23.24
C VAL A 46 -24.37 3.15 22.19
N THR A 47 -23.79 4.35 22.21
CA THR A 47 -24.08 5.44 21.27
C THR A 47 -22.79 5.99 20.70
N LEU A 48 -22.87 6.75 19.60
CA LEU A 48 -21.70 7.43 19.03
C LEU A 48 -20.99 8.32 20.07
N GLU A 49 -21.76 9.06 20.88
CA GLU A 49 -21.23 9.97 21.89
C GLU A 49 -20.51 9.23 23.01
N THR A 50 -21.13 8.19 23.58
CA THR A 50 -20.55 7.44 24.69
C THR A 50 -19.32 6.64 24.27
N VAL A 51 -19.34 6.06 23.08
CA VAL A 51 -18.17 5.37 22.50
C VAL A 51 -17.02 6.35 22.27
N LEU A 52 -17.29 7.52 21.68
CA LEU A 52 -16.26 8.54 21.44
C LEU A 52 -15.65 9.02 22.76
N ARG A 53 -16.47 9.30 23.77
CA ARG A 53 -15.97 9.74 25.09
C ARG A 53 -15.17 8.67 25.81
N CYS A 54 -15.56 7.40 25.69
CA CYS A 54 -14.79 6.28 26.21
C CYS A 54 -13.39 6.21 25.56
N LEU A 55 -13.34 6.27 24.22
CA LEU A 55 -12.08 6.28 23.48
C LEU A 55 -11.21 7.49 23.83
N GLN A 56 -11.80 8.68 23.98
CA GLN A 56 -11.09 9.90 24.42
C GLN A 56 -10.51 9.75 25.82
N ALA A 57 -11.28 9.22 26.78
CA ALA A 57 -10.82 8.99 28.15
C ALA A 57 -9.68 7.97 28.21
N ARG A 58 -9.78 6.87 27.45
CA ARG A 58 -8.71 5.87 27.32
C ARG A 58 -7.45 6.46 26.71
N TYR A 59 -7.60 7.25 25.63
CA TYR A 59 -6.48 7.93 24.99
C TYR A 59 -5.77 8.91 25.92
N ALA A 60 -6.53 9.69 26.70
CA ALA A 60 -5.99 10.62 27.70
C ALA A 60 -5.24 9.89 28.84
N ALA A 61 -5.58 8.63 29.10
CA ALA A 61 -4.91 7.75 30.06
C ALA A 61 -3.85 6.84 29.41
N ASP A 62 -3.33 7.19 28.23
CA ASP A 62 -2.31 6.43 27.50
C ASP A 62 -2.65 4.97 27.21
N THR A 63 -3.94 4.69 27.02
CA THR A 63 -4.48 3.37 26.66
C THR A 63 -5.02 3.40 25.23
N PHE A 64 -4.27 2.81 24.31
CA PHE A 64 -4.49 2.97 22.86
C PHE A 64 -5.24 1.81 22.18
N TYR A 65 -5.42 0.70 22.88
CA TYR A 65 -6.12 -0.48 22.38
C TYR A 65 -7.40 -0.70 23.17
N THR A 66 -8.51 -0.98 22.48
CA THR A 66 -9.82 -1.24 23.10
C THR A 66 -10.55 -2.31 22.30
N ASN A 67 -11.17 -3.28 22.96
CA ASN A 67 -12.00 -4.26 22.26
C ASN A 67 -13.31 -3.63 21.80
N ALA A 68 -13.85 -4.12 20.70
CA ALA A 68 -15.19 -3.88 20.21
C ALA A 68 -15.78 -5.23 19.83
N GLY A 69 -16.22 -5.99 20.84
CA GLY A 69 -16.59 -7.39 20.68
C GLY A 69 -15.40 -8.22 20.18
N CYS A 70 -15.52 -8.81 18.99
CA CYS A 70 -14.45 -9.61 18.37
C CYS A 70 -13.38 -8.80 17.62
N THR A 71 -13.58 -7.47 17.48
CA THR A 71 -12.64 -6.59 16.78
C THR A 71 -11.80 -5.80 17.79
N LEU A 72 -10.57 -5.45 17.41
CA LEU A 72 -9.71 -4.58 18.20
C LEU A 72 -9.65 -3.18 17.57
N VAL A 73 -10.01 -2.16 18.33
CA VAL A 73 -9.83 -0.75 17.96
C VAL A 73 -8.45 -0.29 18.44
N ALA A 74 -7.65 0.25 17.53
CA ALA A 74 -6.34 0.81 17.81
C ALA A 74 -6.32 2.29 17.47
N LEU A 75 -5.97 3.14 18.44
CA LEU A 75 -5.79 4.57 18.24
C LEU A 75 -4.30 4.88 18.10
N ASN A 76 -3.92 5.66 17.08
CA ASN A 76 -2.53 6.05 16.87
C ASN A 76 -2.08 7.00 18.01
N PRO A 77 -1.07 6.64 18.82
CA PRO A 77 -0.62 7.47 19.94
C PRO A 77 0.10 8.75 19.49
N PHE A 78 0.60 8.82 18.24
CA PHE A 78 1.46 9.89 17.73
C PHE A 78 2.69 10.21 18.61
N LYS A 79 3.04 9.29 19.51
CA LYS A 79 4.23 9.35 20.37
C LYS A 79 4.84 7.95 20.54
N PRO A 80 6.15 7.86 20.81
CA PRO A 80 6.76 6.58 21.17
C PRO A 80 6.18 6.05 22.48
N VAL A 81 5.80 4.77 22.49
CA VAL A 81 5.35 4.06 23.71
C VAL A 81 6.10 2.72 23.81
N PRO A 82 7.40 2.72 24.13
CA PRO A 82 8.26 1.54 24.01
C PRO A 82 7.77 0.32 24.82
N GLN A 83 7.23 0.56 26.01
CA GLN A 83 6.72 -0.47 26.91
C GLN A 83 5.57 -1.29 26.29
N LEU A 84 4.79 -0.69 25.37
CA LEU A 84 3.64 -1.31 24.72
C LEU A 84 4.02 -2.46 23.78
N TYR A 85 5.27 -2.50 23.32
CA TYR A 85 5.73 -3.50 22.34
C TYR A 85 6.99 -4.23 22.79
N SER A 86 7.19 -4.35 24.11
CA SER A 86 8.36 -5.01 24.66
C SER A 86 8.32 -6.54 24.42
N PRO A 87 9.48 -7.20 24.21
CA PRO A 87 9.54 -8.65 24.12
C PRO A 87 9.05 -9.37 25.37
N ALA A 88 9.19 -8.74 26.55
CA ALA A 88 8.65 -9.27 27.80
C ALA A 88 7.12 -9.36 27.75
N LEU A 89 6.44 -8.29 27.31
CA LEU A 89 4.99 -8.27 27.14
C LEU A 89 4.52 -9.28 26.08
N MET A 90 5.25 -9.43 24.97
CA MET A 90 4.94 -10.46 23.97
C MET A 90 4.92 -11.87 24.58
N ARG A 91 5.91 -12.21 25.42
CA ARG A 91 5.96 -13.50 26.11
C ARG A 91 4.85 -13.66 27.15
N GLU A 92 4.49 -12.59 27.85
CA GLU A 92 3.37 -12.59 28.79
C GLU A 92 2.05 -12.97 28.10
N TYR A 93 1.73 -12.32 26.99
CA TYR A 93 0.52 -12.62 26.22
C TYR A 93 0.54 -14.04 25.64
N HIS A 94 1.72 -14.53 25.23
CA HIS A 94 1.87 -15.89 24.71
C HIS A 94 1.67 -16.95 25.80
N ALA A 95 2.25 -16.76 26.98
CA ALA A 95 2.19 -17.70 28.10
C ALA A 95 0.82 -17.75 28.78
N ALA A 96 -0.01 -16.71 28.63
CA ALA A 96 -1.31 -16.63 29.27
C ALA A 96 -2.27 -17.71 28.77
N PRO A 97 -2.85 -18.55 29.64
CA PRO A 97 -3.83 -19.57 29.23
C PRO A 97 -5.06 -18.96 28.54
N GLN A 98 -5.48 -17.77 29.00
CA GLN A 98 -6.66 -17.04 28.53
C GLN A 98 -6.27 -15.59 28.15
N PRO A 99 -5.63 -15.36 26.99
CA PRO A 99 -5.15 -14.03 26.58
C PRO A 99 -6.28 -13.00 26.43
N GLN A 100 -7.52 -13.44 26.23
CA GLN A 100 -8.73 -12.61 26.19
C GLN A 100 -9.11 -11.99 27.55
N LYS A 101 -8.55 -12.49 28.66
CA LYS A 101 -8.72 -11.91 30.00
C LYS A 101 -7.69 -10.82 30.31
N LEU A 102 -6.61 -10.73 29.53
CA LEU A 102 -5.63 -9.65 29.66
C LEU A 102 -6.18 -8.35 29.10
N LYS A 103 -5.46 -7.25 29.32
CA LYS A 103 -5.79 -5.95 28.73
C LYS A 103 -5.86 -6.04 27.20
N PRO A 104 -6.77 -5.30 26.55
CA PRO A 104 -6.86 -5.27 25.08
C PRO A 104 -5.52 -4.92 24.47
N HIS A 105 -5.05 -5.76 23.57
CA HIS A 105 -3.77 -5.56 22.90
C HIS A 105 -3.73 -6.28 21.56
N ILE A 106 -2.89 -5.78 20.64
CA ILE A 106 -2.66 -6.44 19.36
C ILE A 106 -2.07 -7.85 19.53
N PHE A 107 -1.37 -8.11 20.63
CA PHE A 107 -0.83 -9.42 20.96
C PHE A 107 -1.91 -10.43 21.32
N THR A 108 -3.07 -10.01 21.83
CA THR A 108 -4.23 -10.92 22.00
C THR A 108 -4.70 -11.44 20.64
N VAL A 109 -4.80 -10.55 19.64
CA VAL A 109 -5.17 -10.92 18.26
C VAL A 109 -4.10 -11.82 17.65
N GLY A 110 -2.83 -11.49 17.83
CA GLY A 110 -1.69 -12.30 17.40
C GLY A 110 -1.72 -13.72 18.00
N GLU A 111 -1.88 -13.83 19.31
CA GLU A 111 -1.92 -15.11 20.02
C GLU A 111 -3.11 -15.97 19.61
N GLN A 112 -4.30 -15.37 19.51
CA GLN A 112 -5.49 -16.09 19.05
C GLN A 112 -5.29 -16.62 17.63
N THR A 113 -4.73 -15.79 16.74
CA THR A 113 -4.38 -16.18 15.36
C THR A 113 -3.41 -17.35 15.37
N TYR A 114 -2.34 -17.27 16.18
CA TYR A 114 -1.32 -18.32 16.25
C TYR A 114 -1.88 -19.66 16.76
N ARG A 115 -2.68 -19.64 17.82
CA ARG A 115 -3.34 -20.84 18.37
C ARG A 115 -4.31 -21.47 17.38
N ASN A 116 -5.10 -20.65 16.68
CA ASN A 116 -6.11 -21.13 15.72
C ASN A 116 -5.51 -21.90 14.54
N VAL A 117 -4.23 -21.67 14.19
CA VAL A 117 -3.56 -22.47 13.14
C VAL A 117 -3.51 -23.96 13.49
N LYS A 118 -3.43 -24.33 14.78
CA LYS A 118 -3.31 -25.72 15.25
C LYS A 118 -4.51 -26.19 16.08
N SER A 119 -5.57 -25.39 16.18
CA SER A 119 -6.71 -25.71 17.06
C SER A 119 -7.58 -26.88 16.57
N LEU A 120 -7.34 -27.39 15.36
CA LEU A 120 -8.11 -28.46 14.73
C LEU A 120 -7.18 -29.58 14.23
N THR A 121 -7.74 -30.78 14.04
CA THR A 121 -7.03 -31.97 13.52
C THR A 121 -6.31 -31.67 12.20
N GLU A 122 -6.90 -30.80 11.37
CA GLU A 122 -6.29 -30.23 10.18
C GLU A 122 -5.99 -28.73 10.40
N PRO A 123 -4.76 -28.26 10.17
CA PRO A 123 -4.42 -26.86 10.29
C PRO A 123 -5.25 -25.96 9.37
N VAL A 124 -5.78 -24.86 9.92
CA VAL A 124 -6.57 -23.88 9.15
C VAL A 124 -5.81 -22.56 9.05
N ASN A 125 -5.60 -22.11 7.82
CA ASN A 125 -4.96 -20.82 7.54
C ASN A 125 -5.76 -19.67 8.16
N GLN A 126 -5.06 -18.74 8.81
CA GLN A 126 -5.66 -17.57 9.44
C GLN A 126 -5.31 -16.29 8.67
N SER A 127 -6.16 -15.26 8.81
CA SER A 127 -5.90 -13.94 8.24
C SER A 127 -6.19 -12.86 9.28
N VAL A 128 -5.33 -11.83 9.32
CA VAL A 128 -5.52 -10.65 10.15
C VAL A 128 -5.65 -9.45 9.22
N ILE A 129 -6.79 -8.77 9.29
CA ILE A 129 -7.08 -7.61 8.44
C ILE A 129 -6.92 -6.35 9.28
N VAL A 130 -6.02 -5.46 8.86
CA VAL A 130 -5.78 -4.16 9.52
C VAL A 130 -6.36 -3.07 8.65
N SER A 131 -7.51 -2.53 9.04
CA SER A 131 -8.20 -1.45 8.34
C SER A 131 -7.95 -0.08 9.00
N GLY A 132 -8.18 0.99 8.26
CA GLY A 132 -8.04 2.37 8.74
C GLY A 132 -7.63 3.33 7.63
N GLU A 133 -7.87 4.62 7.87
CA GLU A 133 -7.47 5.69 6.94
C GLU A 133 -5.94 5.80 6.79
N SER A 134 -5.49 6.60 5.82
CA SER A 134 -4.06 6.90 5.64
C SER A 134 -3.52 7.55 6.92
N GLY A 135 -2.37 7.10 7.42
CA GLY A 135 -1.80 7.58 8.70
C GLY A 135 -2.38 6.95 9.98
N ALA A 136 -3.42 6.10 9.89
CA ALA A 136 -4.05 5.47 11.07
C ALA A 136 -3.15 4.45 11.81
N GLY A 137 -1.96 4.12 11.30
CA GLY A 137 -1.03 3.18 11.94
C GLY A 137 -1.08 1.73 11.42
N LYS A 138 -1.71 1.47 10.27
CA LYS A 138 -1.82 0.11 9.69
C LYS A 138 -0.47 -0.61 9.56
N THR A 139 0.51 0.04 8.94
CA THR A 139 1.87 -0.50 8.74
C THR A 139 2.57 -0.80 10.06
N TRP A 140 2.39 0.08 11.06
CA TRP A 140 2.95 -0.11 12.39
C TRP A 140 2.35 -1.33 13.09
N THR A 141 1.01 -1.45 13.07
CA THR A 141 0.30 -2.62 13.61
C THR A 141 0.76 -3.92 12.96
N SER A 142 0.90 -3.96 11.63
CA SER A 142 1.43 -5.12 10.91
C SER A 142 2.86 -5.47 11.35
N ARG A 143 3.72 -4.47 11.55
CA ARG A 143 5.09 -4.67 12.07
C ARG A 143 5.08 -5.25 13.49
N CYS A 144 4.21 -4.75 14.36
CA CYS A 144 4.08 -5.28 15.73
C CYS A 144 3.61 -6.73 15.75
N LEU A 145 2.65 -7.10 14.90
CA LEU A 145 2.22 -8.49 14.73
C LEU A 145 3.35 -9.39 14.23
N MET A 146 4.13 -8.93 13.25
CA MET A 146 5.27 -9.70 12.76
C MET A 146 6.31 -9.94 13.86
N LYS A 147 6.64 -8.91 14.65
CA LYS A 147 7.54 -9.06 15.81
C LYS A 147 6.98 -10.03 16.84
N PHE A 148 5.68 -9.98 17.10
CA PHE A 148 5.03 -10.93 18.00
C PHE A 148 5.18 -12.36 17.48
N PHE A 149 4.80 -12.63 16.23
CA PHE A 149 4.96 -13.94 15.61
C PHE A 149 6.41 -14.40 15.55
N ALA A 150 7.34 -13.47 15.37
CA ALA A 150 8.76 -13.75 15.43
C ALA A 150 9.21 -14.26 16.80
N VAL A 151 8.73 -13.65 17.88
CA VAL A 151 9.07 -14.06 19.25
C VAL A 151 8.44 -15.40 19.60
N VAL A 152 7.18 -15.64 19.22
CA VAL A 152 6.44 -16.86 19.65
C VAL A 152 6.67 -18.07 18.75
N ALA A 153 6.95 -17.87 17.45
CA ALA A 153 7.20 -18.95 16.50
C ALA A 153 8.69 -19.32 16.37
N ALA A 154 9.56 -18.75 17.20
CA ALA A 154 10.95 -19.15 17.30
C ALA A 154 11.08 -20.41 18.18
N SER A 155 11.92 -21.35 17.76
CA SER A 155 12.23 -22.52 18.58
C SER A 155 13.06 -22.10 19.80
N PRO A 156 12.66 -22.44 21.04
CA PRO A 156 13.42 -22.10 22.26
C PRO A 156 14.82 -22.73 22.30
N THR A 157 15.03 -23.82 21.54
CA THR A 157 16.22 -24.66 21.60
C THR A 157 17.17 -24.49 20.41
N SER A 158 16.82 -23.70 19.39
CA SER A 158 17.70 -23.48 18.22
C SER A 158 17.95 -22.00 17.95
N TRP A 159 19.20 -21.61 18.18
CA TRP A 159 19.76 -20.32 17.74
C TRP A 159 19.50 -20.04 16.26
N GLU A 160 19.50 -21.10 15.43
CA GLU A 160 19.24 -20.99 13.98
C GLU A 160 17.81 -20.52 13.68
N SER A 161 16.80 -20.93 14.44
CA SER A 161 15.42 -20.49 14.22
C SER A 161 15.24 -19.01 14.55
N HIS A 162 15.89 -18.50 15.60
CA HIS A 162 15.90 -17.06 15.90
C HIS A 162 16.51 -16.25 14.77
N ARG A 163 17.63 -16.71 14.19
CA ARG A 163 18.27 -16.05 13.04
C ARG A 163 17.41 -16.05 11.79
N ILE A 164 16.70 -17.14 11.50
CA ILE A 164 15.79 -17.22 10.35
C ILE A 164 14.67 -16.19 10.49
N THR A 165 14.05 -16.13 11.66
CA THR A 165 12.98 -15.20 11.95
C THR A 165 13.43 -13.74 11.88
N GLU A 166 14.58 -13.40 12.48
CA GLU A 166 15.15 -12.05 12.42
C GLU A 166 15.45 -11.66 10.96
N ARG A 167 16.02 -12.58 10.17
CA ARG A 167 16.25 -12.35 8.74
C ARG A 167 14.96 -12.11 7.95
N ILE A 168 13.89 -12.85 8.26
CA ILE A 168 12.57 -12.66 7.63
C ILE A 168 12.00 -11.30 7.99
N GLU A 169 12.01 -10.91 9.27
CA GLU A 169 11.56 -9.59 9.72
C GLU A 169 12.36 -8.49 9.03
N GLN A 170 13.69 -8.56 9.09
CA GLN A 170 14.58 -7.56 8.48
C GLN A 170 14.36 -7.45 6.97
N ARG A 171 14.18 -8.55 6.24
CA ARG A 171 13.88 -8.48 4.78
C ARG A 171 12.54 -7.83 4.48
N ILE A 172 11.50 -8.10 5.29
CA ILE A 172 10.20 -7.46 5.10
C ILE A 172 10.26 -5.97 5.46
N LEU A 173 11.06 -5.58 6.45
CA LEU A 173 11.27 -4.17 6.81
C LEU A 173 12.11 -3.44 5.77
N ASN A 174 13.22 -4.04 5.33
CA ASN A 174 14.12 -3.50 4.31
C ASN A 174 13.49 -3.41 2.93
N SER A 175 12.38 -4.12 2.69
CA SER A 175 11.63 -3.94 1.45
C SER A 175 10.72 -2.72 1.45
N ASN A 176 10.34 -2.18 2.63
CA ASN A 176 9.44 -1.02 2.73
C ASN A 176 9.92 0.20 1.93
N PRO A 177 11.18 0.66 2.02
CA PRO A 177 11.61 1.84 1.28
C PRO A 177 11.39 1.70 -0.23
N VAL A 178 11.67 0.51 -0.77
CA VAL A 178 11.40 0.24 -2.19
C VAL A 178 9.89 0.20 -2.47
N MET A 179 9.09 -0.35 -1.56
CA MET A 179 7.63 -0.32 -1.73
C MET A 179 7.06 1.08 -1.75
N GLU A 180 7.54 1.91 -0.85
CA GLU A 180 7.09 3.28 -0.68
C GLU A 180 7.51 4.11 -1.88
N ALA A 181 8.75 3.96 -2.36
CA ALA A 181 9.23 4.62 -3.56
C ALA A 181 8.32 4.34 -4.78
N PHE A 182 8.01 3.07 -5.04
CA PHE A 182 7.26 2.66 -6.24
C PHE A 182 5.72 2.66 -6.07
N GLY A 183 5.22 2.70 -4.83
CA GLY A 183 3.80 2.46 -4.53
C GLY A 183 3.14 3.54 -3.69
N ASN A 184 3.91 4.44 -3.09
CA ASN A 184 3.36 5.59 -2.36
C ASN A 184 3.48 6.87 -3.18
N ALA A 185 2.59 7.80 -2.86
CA ALA A 185 2.57 9.12 -3.46
C ALA A 185 2.07 10.16 -2.47
N CYS A 186 2.42 11.42 -2.74
CA CYS A 186 1.88 12.55 -2.01
C CYS A 186 0.45 12.85 -2.45
N THR A 187 -0.46 12.89 -1.49
CA THR A 187 -1.87 13.26 -1.63
C THR A 187 -2.17 14.51 -0.80
N LEU A 188 -3.38 15.03 -0.88
CA LEU A 188 -3.81 16.17 -0.05
C LEU A 188 -3.76 15.88 1.47
N ARG A 189 -3.95 14.62 1.88
CA ARG A 189 -4.07 14.23 3.30
C ARG A 189 -2.80 13.62 3.89
N ASN A 190 -1.96 13.03 3.06
CA ASN A 190 -0.76 12.33 3.48
C ASN A 190 0.32 12.42 2.39
N ASN A 191 1.50 12.87 2.79
CA ASN A 191 2.69 13.02 1.94
C ASN A 191 3.25 11.69 1.45
N ASN A 192 3.02 10.59 2.20
CA ASN A 192 3.51 9.25 1.90
C ASN A 192 2.35 8.24 1.92
N SER A 193 1.31 8.49 1.12
CA SER A 193 0.12 7.64 1.11
C SER A 193 0.34 6.39 0.26
N SER A 194 0.16 5.21 0.84
CA SER A 194 0.16 3.96 0.07
C SER A 194 -0.98 3.90 -0.94
N ARG A 195 -0.63 3.61 -2.20
CA ARG A 195 -1.56 3.49 -3.32
C ARG A 195 -1.64 2.06 -3.86
N PHE A 196 -1.35 1.10 -2.99
CA PHE A 196 -1.46 -0.34 -3.22
C PHE A 196 -1.84 -1.03 -1.90
N GLY A 197 -2.46 -2.20 -2.00
CA GLY A 197 -2.66 -3.11 -0.87
C GLY A 197 -1.45 -4.02 -0.68
N LYS A 198 -1.08 -4.28 0.57
CA LYS A 198 0.02 -5.18 0.94
C LYS A 198 -0.54 -6.38 1.70
N PHE A 199 -0.21 -7.57 1.22
CA PHE A 199 -0.50 -8.85 1.87
C PHE A 199 0.82 -9.50 2.26
N ILE A 200 0.97 -9.84 3.54
CA ILE A 200 2.14 -10.54 4.05
C ILE A 200 1.66 -11.92 4.51
N GLN A 201 2.12 -12.95 3.82
CA GLN A 201 1.90 -14.33 4.21
C GLN A 201 3.09 -14.79 5.05
N LEU A 202 2.84 -15.18 6.29
CA LEU A 202 3.83 -15.86 7.13
C LEU A 202 3.59 -17.37 7.05
N GLN A 203 4.65 -18.15 6.90
CA GLN A 203 4.59 -19.59 6.70
C GLN A 203 5.11 -20.30 7.96
N LEU A 204 4.30 -21.20 8.51
CA LEU A 204 4.61 -21.99 9.68
C LEU A 204 4.71 -23.48 9.28
N ASN A 205 5.61 -24.22 9.91
CA ASN A 205 5.63 -25.68 9.80
C ASN A 205 4.60 -26.34 10.76
N ARG A 206 4.51 -27.68 10.74
CA ARG A 206 3.62 -28.44 11.64
C ARG A 206 3.96 -28.28 13.13
N ALA A 207 5.19 -27.89 13.45
CA ALA A 207 5.62 -27.54 14.81
C ALA A 207 5.32 -26.07 15.17
N GLN A 208 4.56 -25.34 14.33
CA GLN A 208 4.27 -23.91 14.44
C GLN A 208 5.49 -22.98 14.46
N GLN A 209 6.61 -23.44 13.90
CA GLN A 209 7.81 -22.62 13.74
C GLN A 209 7.76 -21.86 12.42
N MET A 210 8.22 -20.61 12.43
CA MET A 210 8.27 -19.78 11.22
C MET A 210 9.35 -20.30 10.27
N THR A 211 8.96 -20.69 9.06
CA THR A 211 9.87 -21.21 8.03
C THR A 211 10.09 -20.25 6.88
N GLY A 212 9.16 -19.32 6.65
CA GLY A 212 9.23 -18.40 5.54
C GLY A 212 8.19 -17.29 5.60
N ALA A 213 8.30 -16.36 4.66
CA ALA A 213 7.29 -15.36 4.42
C ALA A 213 7.20 -15.05 2.91
N ALA A 214 6.08 -14.50 2.48
CA ALA A 214 5.90 -13.94 1.16
C ALA A 214 5.17 -12.61 1.26
N VAL A 215 5.61 -11.62 0.51
CA VAL A 215 4.93 -10.32 0.40
C VAL A 215 4.33 -10.22 -0.99
N GLN A 216 3.04 -9.92 -1.04
CA GLN A 216 2.29 -9.74 -2.28
C GLN A 216 1.62 -8.36 -2.25
N THR A 217 1.77 -7.62 -3.33
CA THR A 217 1.11 -6.33 -3.52
C THR A 217 -0.09 -6.49 -4.45
N TYR A 218 -1.17 -5.77 -4.17
CA TYR A 218 -2.41 -5.83 -4.92
C TYR A 218 -2.97 -4.44 -5.19
N LEU A 219 -3.75 -4.31 -6.28
CA LEU A 219 -4.51 -3.10 -6.60
C LEU A 219 -3.66 -1.82 -6.57
N LEU A 220 -2.47 -1.85 -7.18
CA LEU A 220 -1.72 -0.63 -7.42
C LEU A 220 -2.59 0.34 -8.24
N GLU A 221 -2.68 1.59 -7.80
CA GLU A 221 -3.34 2.68 -8.50
C GLU A 221 -2.54 3.09 -9.75
N LYS A 222 -2.46 2.18 -10.73
CA LYS A 222 -1.67 2.37 -11.96
C LYS A 222 -2.08 3.62 -12.74
N THR A 223 -3.33 4.07 -12.60
CA THR A 223 -3.83 5.30 -13.21
C THR A 223 -3.02 6.53 -12.79
N ARG A 224 -2.46 6.53 -11.57
CA ARG A 224 -1.62 7.61 -11.05
C ARG A 224 -0.37 7.87 -11.88
N VAL A 225 0.14 6.89 -12.63
CA VAL A 225 1.32 7.08 -13.49
C VAL A 225 1.09 8.17 -14.52
N ALA A 226 -0.12 8.25 -15.08
CA ALA A 226 -0.45 9.17 -16.17
C ALA A 226 -1.39 10.31 -15.78
N CYS A 227 -2.06 10.22 -14.64
CA CYS A 227 -3.03 11.21 -14.20
C CYS A 227 -3.03 11.35 -12.67
N GLN A 228 -2.82 12.57 -12.18
CA GLN A 228 -2.81 12.92 -10.76
C GLN A 228 -3.83 14.03 -10.51
N ALA A 229 -4.41 14.07 -9.31
CA ALA A 229 -5.28 15.18 -8.92
C ALA A 229 -4.45 16.47 -8.72
N SER A 230 -5.13 17.62 -8.77
CA SER A 230 -4.48 18.91 -8.50
C SER A 230 -3.78 18.89 -7.14
N SER A 231 -2.56 19.46 -7.07
CA SER A 231 -1.70 19.50 -5.87
C SER A 231 -1.23 18.13 -5.34
N GLU A 232 -1.51 17.03 -6.03
CA GLU A 232 -0.93 15.72 -5.73
C GLU A 232 0.33 15.46 -6.56
N ARG A 233 1.10 14.45 -6.15
CA ARG A 233 2.28 13.98 -6.89
C ARG A 233 2.01 12.62 -7.56
N ASN A 234 2.86 12.30 -8.53
CA ASN A 234 3.04 10.92 -8.99
C ASN A 234 3.75 10.08 -7.90
N PHE A 235 4.07 8.82 -8.20
CA PHE A 235 4.84 7.96 -7.30
C PHE A 235 6.21 8.57 -6.98
N HIS A 236 6.66 8.39 -5.73
CA HIS A 236 7.90 8.99 -5.23
C HIS A 236 9.12 8.67 -6.09
N ILE A 237 9.19 7.46 -6.64
CA ILE A 237 10.33 7.01 -7.44
C ILE A 237 10.62 7.92 -8.64
N PHE A 238 9.59 8.51 -9.27
CA PHE A 238 9.81 9.45 -10.38
C PHE A 238 10.50 10.74 -9.93
N TYR A 239 10.19 11.22 -8.72
CA TYR A 239 10.86 12.39 -8.12
C TYR A 239 12.25 12.03 -7.62
N GLN A 240 12.41 10.85 -7.01
CA GLN A 240 13.70 10.34 -6.53
C GLN A 240 14.72 10.24 -7.68
N ILE A 241 14.37 9.62 -8.81
CA ILE A 241 15.30 9.54 -9.96
C ILE A 241 15.59 10.92 -10.56
N CYS A 242 14.59 11.81 -10.61
CA CYS A 242 14.79 13.14 -11.19
C CYS A 242 15.62 14.07 -10.30
N LYS A 243 15.63 13.87 -8.98
CA LYS A 243 16.39 14.69 -8.02
C LYS A 243 17.75 14.08 -7.68
N GLY A 244 17.79 12.76 -7.42
CA GLY A 244 18.97 12.06 -6.92
C GLY A 244 19.89 11.46 -7.99
N ALA A 245 19.55 11.53 -9.28
CA ALA A 245 20.45 11.07 -10.34
C ALA A 245 21.75 11.88 -10.38
N SER A 246 22.89 11.18 -10.45
CA SER A 246 24.19 11.75 -10.77
C SER A 246 24.25 12.31 -12.20
N THR A 247 25.26 13.11 -12.51
CA THR A 247 25.44 13.70 -13.86
C THR A 247 25.50 12.63 -14.96
N ASP A 248 26.21 11.53 -14.71
CA ASP A 248 26.34 10.42 -15.67
C ASP A 248 25.02 9.68 -15.85
N GLU A 249 24.31 9.41 -14.75
CA GLU A 249 22.98 8.78 -14.77
C GLU A 249 21.97 9.66 -15.51
N ARG A 250 21.99 10.98 -15.31
CA ARG A 250 21.13 11.92 -16.05
C ARG A 250 21.37 11.87 -17.55
N LEU A 251 22.64 11.79 -17.97
CA LEU A 251 22.99 11.64 -19.38
C LEU A 251 22.46 10.31 -19.92
N GLN A 252 22.69 9.21 -19.19
CA GLN A 252 22.26 7.87 -19.59
C GLN A 252 20.74 7.72 -19.66
N TRP A 253 20.03 8.30 -18.70
CA TRP A 253 18.56 8.23 -18.58
C TRP A 253 17.85 9.33 -19.35
N HIS A 254 18.60 10.23 -19.98
CA HIS A 254 18.08 11.41 -20.67
C HIS A 254 17.16 12.25 -19.75
N LEU A 255 17.57 12.46 -18.51
CA LEU A 255 16.85 13.28 -17.51
C LEU A 255 17.64 14.57 -17.22
N PRO A 256 17.72 15.52 -18.18
CA PRO A 256 18.45 16.75 -17.97
C PRO A 256 17.86 17.55 -16.81
N GLU A 257 18.72 18.29 -16.11
CA GLU A 257 18.30 19.13 -15.00
C GLU A 257 17.34 20.22 -15.48
N GLY A 258 16.27 20.47 -14.73
CA GLY A 258 15.22 21.42 -15.10
C GLY A 258 14.26 20.96 -16.21
N ALA A 259 14.38 19.72 -16.69
CA ALA A 259 13.44 19.17 -17.67
C ALA A 259 12.00 19.12 -17.14
N ALA A 260 11.06 19.57 -17.96
CA ALA A 260 9.64 19.48 -17.64
C ALA A 260 9.05 18.16 -18.13
N PHE A 261 8.42 17.41 -17.23
CA PHE A 261 7.69 16.18 -17.55
C PHE A 261 6.23 16.31 -17.19
N SER A 262 5.35 16.00 -18.14
CA SER A 262 3.90 16.14 -17.98
C SER A 262 3.35 15.23 -16.87
N TRP A 263 4.01 14.10 -16.60
CA TRP A 263 3.65 13.16 -15.52
C TRP A 263 4.45 13.37 -14.24
N LEU A 264 5.14 14.50 -14.09
CA LEU A 264 5.87 14.87 -12.88
C LEU A 264 5.36 16.21 -12.32
N PRO A 265 4.07 16.31 -11.93
CA PRO A 265 3.51 17.57 -11.42
C PRO A 265 4.12 17.93 -10.06
N ASN A 266 4.13 19.23 -9.74
CA ASN A 266 4.61 19.78 -8.48
C ASN A 266 6.05 19.36 -8.09
N PRO A 267 7.04 19.38 -9.02
CA PRO A 267 8.41 18.92 -8.74
C PRO A 267 9.16 19.80 -7.73
N GLU A 268 8.78 21.08 -7.60
CA GLU A 268 9.34 22.05 -6.65
C GLU A 268 9.09 21.68 -5.19
N ARG A 269 8.06 20.87 -4.91
CA ARG A 269 7.78 20.37 -3.57
C ARG A 269 8.79 19.28 -3.21
N THR A 270 9.67 19.57 -2.26
CA THR A 270 10.62 18.61 -1.70
C THR A 270 10.04 17.95 -0.47
N LEU A 271 10.00 16.61 -0.48
CA LEU A 271 9.58 15.79 0.65
C LEU A 271 10.73 14.90 1.13
N GLU A 272 10.63 14.39 2.36
CA GLU A 272 11.62 13.44 2.91
C GLU A 272 11.71 12.16 2.07
N GLU A 273 10.60 11.74 1.47
CA GLU A 273 10.52 10.56 0.58
C GLU A 273 11.25 10.75 -0.75
N ASP A 274 11.82 11.92 -1.04
CA ASP A 274 12.56 12.19 -2.28
C ASP A 274 14.03 11.69 -2.22
N CYS A 275 14.50 11.17 -1.07
CA CYS A 275 15.84 10.63 -0.94
C CYS A 275 16.02 9.33 -1.75
N PHE A 276 16.81 9.40 -2.82
CA PHE A 276 16.98 8.31 -3.77
C PHE A 276 17.92 7.22 -3.27
N GLU A 277 18.94 7.60 -2.51
CA GLU A 277 19.96 6.71 -1.94
C GLU A 277 19.32 5.65 -1.04
N VAL A 278 18.32 6.04 -0.24
CA VAL A 278 17.56 5.11 0.62
C VAL A 278 16.91 4.01 -0.22
N THR A 279 16.33 4.34 -1.37
CA THR A 279 15.74 3.34 -2.27
C THR A 279 16.81 2.46 -2.92
N ARG A 280 17.93 3.04 -3.39
CA ARG A 280 19.04 2.28 -4.01
C ARG A 280 19.66 1.27 -3.05
N GLU A 281 19.97 1.70 -1.84
CA GLU A 281 20.53 0.82 -0.79
C GLU A 281 19.53 -0.28 -0.41
N ALA A 282 18.25 0.06 -0.28
CA ALA A 282 17.21 -0.94 -0.03
C ALA A 282 17.11 -1.95 -1.19
N MET A 283 17.20 -1.52 -2.45
CA MET A 283 17.23 -2.41 -3.61
C MET A 283 18.45 -3.35 -3.58
N LEU A 284 19.64 -2.87 -3.21
CA LEU A 284 20.84 -3.71 -3.03
C LEU A 284 20.64 -4.76 -1.94
N HIS A 285 20.09 -4.37 -0.79
CA HIS A 285 19.79 -5.29 0.31
C HIS A 285 18.77 -6.40 -0.06
N LEU A 286 17.91 -6.14 -1.03
CA LEU A 286 16.97 -7.13 -1.57
C LEU A 286 17.58 -8.01 -2.67
N GLY A 287 18.84 -7.78 -3.03
CA GLY A 287 19.56 -8.53 -4.06
C GLY A 287 19.33 -8.02 -5.48
N ILE A 288 18.89 -6.76 -5.64
CA ILE A 288 18.77 -6.11 -6.96
C ILE A 288 20.08 -5.39 -7.24
N ASP A 289 20.89 -5.96 -8.11
CA ASP A 289 22.21 -5.42 -8.45
C ASP A 289 22.13 -4.08 -9.22
N THR A 290 23.22 -3.33 -9.20
CA THR A 290 23.32 -2.01 -9.85
C THR A 290 22.93 -2.02 -11.34
N PRO A 291 23.34 -3.02 -12.16
CA PRO A 291 22.88 -3.11 -13.54
C PRO A 291 21.36 -3.27 -13.67
N THR A 292 20.73 -4.10 -12.84
CA THR A 292 19.28 -4.25 -12.84
C THR A 292 18.58 -2.99 -12.37
N GLN A 293 19.11 -2.31 -11.33
CA GLN A 293 18.61 -1.01 -10.88
C GLN A 293 18.62 0.01 -12.02
N ASN A 294 19.75 0.11 -12.73
CA ASN A 294 19.90 1.02 -13.87
C ASN A 294 18.85 0.74 -14.96
N ASN A 295 18.62 -0.54 -15.30
CA ASN A 295 17.57 -0.90 -16.26
C ASN A 295 16.17 -0.48 -15.79
N ILE A 296 15.88 -0.63 -14.49
CA ILE A 296 14.60 -0.19 -13.90
C ILE A 296 14.46 1.33 -14.04
N PHE A 297 15.50 2.10 -13.70
CA PHE A 297 15.47 3.57 -13.78
C PHE A 297 15.40 4.07 -15.22
N GLN A 298 16.06 3.41 -16.17
CA GLN A 298 15.90 3.69 -17.60
C GLN A 298 14.46 3.50 -18.08
N VAL A 299 13.78 2.43 -17.64
CA VAL A 299 12.36 2.22 -17.96
C VAL A 299 11.51 3.35 -17.38
N LEU A 300 11.75 3.78 -16.13
CA LEU A 300 11.02 4.90 -15.52
C LEU A 300 11.24 6.22 -16.26
N ALA A 301 12.48 6.52 -16.66
CA ALA A 301 12.78 7.68 -17.47
C ALA A 301 12.11 7.60 -18.85
N GLY A 302 12.09 6.42 -19.47
CA GLY A 302 11.37 6.15 -20.72
C GLY A 302 9.86 6.40 -20.60
N LEU A 303 9.27 6.14 -19.44
CA LEU A 303 7.87 6.48 -19.14
C LEU A 303 7.66 7.99 -18.98
N LEU A 304 8.57 8.72 -18.35
CA LEU A 304 8.47 10.18 -18.25
C LEU A 304 8.50 10.84 -19.64
N HIS A 305 9.40 10.38 -20.52
CA HIS A 305 9.45 10.81 -21.93
C HIS A 305 8.19 10.40 -22.69
N LEU A 306 7.68 9.19 -22.48
CA LEU A 306 6.42 8.74 -23.07
C LEU A 306 5.29 9.72 -22.75
N GLY A 307 5.21 10.22 -21.51
CA GLY A 307 4.21 11.20 -21.07
C GLY A 307 4.30 12.57 -21.73
N ASN A 308 5.44 12.94 -22.32
CA ASN A 308 5.62 14.18 -23.07
C ASN A 308 5.21 14.08 -24.55
N ILE A 309 4.84 12.89 -25.03
CA ILE A 309 4.33 12.74 -26.41
C ILE A 309 2.95 13.38 -26.52
N ARG A 310 2.86 14.47 -27.27
CA ARG A 310 1.62 15.21 -27.55
C ARG A 310 1.19 15.03 -29.00
N PHE A 311 -0.09 14.75 -29.19
CA PHE A 311 -0.72 14.57 -30.51
C PHE A 311 -1.50 15.83 -30.89
N ALA A 312 -1.37 16.25 -32.14
CA ALA A 312 -2.18 17.31 -32.73
C ALA A 312 -3.58 16.76 -33.09
N ASN A 313 -4.57 17.66 -33.18
CA ASN A 313 -5.87 17.30 -33.74
C ASN A 313 -5.68 16.93 -35.22
N SER A 314 -6.36 15.88 -35.68
CA SER A 314 -6.39 15.55 -37.10
C SER A 314 -7.47 16.36 -37.80
N GLU A 315 -7.16 16.93 -38.96
CA GLU A 315 -8.15 17.55 -39.85
C GLU A 315 -8.94 16.48 -40.64
N ASP A 316 -8.32 15.31 -40.85
CA ASP A 316 -8.91 14.15 -41.53
C ASP A 316 -8.84 12.91 -40.62
N GLU A 317 -9.99 12.36 -40.25
CA GLU A 317 -10.08 11.14 -39.43
C GLU A 317 -9.56 9.88 -40.15
N ALA A 318 -9.39 9.93 -41.48
CA ALA A 318 -8.77 8.86 -42.26
C ALA A 318 -7.24 8.88 -42.22
N GLN A 319 -6.62 9.91 -41.61
CA GLN A 319 -5.17 10.00 -41.45
C GLN A 319 -4.75 9.87 -39.98
N PRO A 320 -3.57 9.30 -39.68
CA PRO A 320 -3.09 9.19 -38.31
C PRO A 320 -2.71 10.56 -37.74
N CYS A 321 -3.11 10.86 -36.49
CA CYS A 321 -2.83 12.14 -35.82
C CYS A 321 -1.35 12.51 -35.86
N GLN A 322 -1.00 13.74 -36.23
CA GLN A 322 0.40 14.17 -36.24
C GLN A 322 0.95 14.40 -34.82
N LEU A 323 2.26 14.31 -34.66
CA LEU A 323 2.94 14.69 -33.42
C LEU A 323 3.15 16.20 -33.37
N MET A 324 3.06 16.79 -32.19
CA MET A 324 3.54 18.16 -31.96
C MET A 324 5.09 18.22 -32.09
N GLY A 325 5.63 19.40 -32.38
CA GLY A 325 7.05 19.56 -32.70
C GLY A 325 8.02 19.10 -31.60
N ASP A 326 7.68 19.34 -30.33
CA ASP A 326 8.40 18.92 -29.14
C ASP A 326 8.33 17.40 -28.90
N ALA A 327 7.23 16.76 -29.29
CA ALA A 327 6.96 15.35 -29.04
C ALA A 327 7.86 14.37 -29.83
N LYS A 328 8.46 14.81 -30.96
CA LYS A 328 9.36 13.96 -31.76
C LYS A 328 10.63 13.55 -31.02
N CYS A 329 11.19 14.44 -30.21
CA CYS A 329 12.34 14.10 -29.38
C CYS A 329 11.93 13.09 -28.28
N SER A 330 10.79 13.35 -27.62
CA SER A 330 10.29 12.49 -26.55
C SER A 330 9.95 11.07 -26.99
N ILE A 331 9.39 10.88 -28.20
CA ILE A 331 9.12 9.53 -28.69
C ILE A 331 10.41 8.76 -28.98
N ARG A 332 11.39 9.40 -29.63
CA ARG A 332 12.69 8.79 -29.92
C ARG A 332 13.42 8.39 -28.65
N THR A 333 13.44 9.28 -27.64
CA THR A 333 14.06 9.00 -26.34
C THR A 333 13.32 7.91 -25.57
N SER A 334 11.98 7.93 -25.56
CA SER A 334 11.17 6.88 -24.93
C SER A 334 11.41 5.51 -25.60
N ALA A 335 11.42 5.45 -26.94
CA ALA A 335 11.71 4.25 -27.70
C ALA A 335 13.11 3.69 -27.39
N LEU A 336 14.13 4.56 -27.35
CA LEU A 336 15.50 4.19 -26.99
C LEU A 336 15.58 3.58 -25.57
N LEU A 337 15.02 4.26 -24.57
CA LEU A 337 15.09 3.85 -23.17
C LEU A 337 14.28 2.59 -22.87
N LEU A 338 13.14 2.41 -23.55
CA LEU A 338 12.31 1.21 -23.45
C LEU A 338 12.79 0.06 -24.34
N GLN A 339 13.85 0.29 -25.13
CA GLN A 339 14.41 -0.67 -26.10
C GLN A 339 13.36 -1.16 -27.11
N LEU A 340 12.56 -0.22 -27.62
CA LEU A 340 11.54 -0.44 -28.63
C LEU A 340 11.93 0.28 -29.92
N PRO A 341 11.61 -0.25 -31.11
CA PRO A 341 11.77 0.52 -32.33
C PRO A 341 10.77 1.70 -32.37
N GLU A 342 11.20 2.85 -32.88
CA GLU A 342 10.44 4.10 -32.85
C GLU A 342 9.14 4.01 -33.68
N ASP A 343 9.22 3.53 -34.93
CA ASP A 343 8.05 3.48 -35.82
C ASP A 343 6.93 2.57 -35.30
N PRO A 344 7.20 1.32 -34.85
CA PRO A 344 6.18 0.47 -34.24
C PRO A 344 5.55 1.06 -32.97
N LEU A 345 6.32 1.78 -32.15
CA LEU A 345 5.77 2.49 -30.99
C LEU A 345 4.80 3.57 -31.45
N LEU A 346 5.21 4.40 -32.40
CA LEU A 346 4.39 5.49 -32.95
C LEU A 346 3.11 4.97 -33.62
N GLU A 347 3.22 3.93 -34.44
CA GLU A 347 2.08 3.26 -35.08
C GLU A 347 1.13 2.68 -34.03
N THR A 348 1.66 2.00 -33.01
CA THR A 348 0.83 1.43 -31.94
C THR A 348 0.03 2.50 -31.20
N LEU A 349 0.59 3.69 -31.03
CA LEU A 349 -0.11 4.81 -30.37
C LEU A 349 -1.18 5.44 -31.29
N ARG A 350 -0.93 5.52 -32.60
CA ARG A 350 -1.76 6.25 -33.58
C ARG A 350 -2.76 5.39 -34.34
N ILE A 351 -2.57 4.07 -34.39
CA ILE A 351 -3.35 3.17 -35.24
C ILE A 351 -3.91 2.04 -34.38
N ARG A 352 -5.21 1.80 -34.48
CA ARG A 352 -5.88 0.64 -33.88
C ARG A 352 -6.09 -0.44 -34.93
N THR A 353 -5.60 -1.64 -34.64
CA THR A 353 -5.82 -2.83 -35.44
C THR A 353 -7.10 -3.53 -34.98
N ILE A 354 -8.11 -3.60 -35.84
CA ILE A 354 -9.39 -4.26 -35.60
C ILE A 354 -9.38 -5.58 -36.36
N ARG A 355 -9.57 -6.70 -35.65
CA ARG A 355 -9.75 -8.01 -36.27
C ARG A 355 -11.24 -8.33 -36.34
N ALA A 356 -11.78 -8.44 -37.54
CA ALA A 356 -13.15 -8.85 -37.79
C ALA A 356 -13.16 -10.27 -38.38
N GLY A 357 -13.64 -11.25 -37.61
CA GLY A 357 -13.62 -12.66 -38.01
C GLY A 357 -12.21 -13.25 -38.09
N ARG A 358 -12.04 -14.35 -38.85
CA ARG A 358 -10.78 -15.10 -38.94
C ARG A 358 -9.76 -14.53 -39.94
N GLN A 359 -10.16 -13.62 -40.84
CA GLN A 359 -9.31 -13.20 -41.97
C GLN A 359 -9.23 -11.69 -42.23
N GLN A 360 -10.08 -10.84 -41.64
CA GLN A 360 -10.04 -9.41 -41.93
C GLN A 360 -9.37 -8.63 -40.80
N VAL A 361 -8.27 -7.95 -41.16
CA VAL A 361 -7.52 -7.06 -40.27
C VAL A 361 -7.62 -5.65 -40.84
N PHE A 362 -8.30 -4.76 -40.14
CA PHE A 362 -8.44 -3.36 -40.52
C PHE A 362 -7.54 -2.50 -39.64
N GLN A 363 -6.81 -1.57 -40.25
CA GLN A 363 -6.08 -0.53 -39.53
C GLN A 363 -6.90 0.76 -39.59
N LYS A 364 -7.32 1.25 -38.43
CA LYS A 364 -8.03 2.52 -38.32
C LYS A 364 -7.14 3.54 -37.57
N PRO A 365 -6.91 4.74 -38.12
CA PRO A 365 -6.31 5.84 -37.40
C PRO A 365 -7.11 6.20 -36.13
N CYS A 366 -6.39 6.53 -35.07
CA CYS A 366 -6.95 6.99 -33.81
C CYS A 366 -7.08 8.52 -33.80
N SER A 367 -8.16 9.00 -33.18
CA SER A 367 -8.30 10.41 -32.79
C SER A 367 -7.24 10.82 -31.75
N ARG A 368 -7.06 12.12 -31.54
CA ARG A 368 -6.12 12.63 -30.51
C ARG A 368 -6.40 12.03 -29.13
N ALA A 369 -7.66 12.05 -28.69
CA ALA A 369 -8.05 11.54 -27.38
C ALA A 369 -7.80 10.03 -27.24
N GLU A 370 -8.01 9.26 -28.31
CA GLU A 370 -7.65 7.85 -28.36
C GLU A 370 -6.12 7.65 -28.27
N CYS A 371 -5.33 8.46 -28.98
CA CYS A 371 -3.86 8.40 -28.93
C CYS A 371 -3.34 8.69 -27.51
N ASP A 372 -3.85 9.74 -26.86
CA ASP A 372 -3.54 10.07 -25.46
C ASP A 372 -3.90 8.91 -24.52
N THR A 373 -5.11 8.35 -24.66
CA THR A 373 -5.55 7.21 -23.86
C THR A 373 -4.67 5.97 -24.08
N ARG A 374 -4.26 5.70 -25.32
CA ARG A 374 -3.38 4.57 -25.66
C ARG A 374 -1.99 4.74 -25.07
N ARG A 375 -1.40 5.93 -25.16
CA ARG A 375 -0.12 6.30 -24.51
C ARG A 375 -0.19 6.05 -23.02
N ASP A 376 -1.23 6.56 -22.36
CA ASP A 376 -1.43 6.38 -20.93
C ASP A 376 -1.61 4.91 -20.56
N CYS A 377 -2.32 4.12 -21.38
CA CYS A 377 -2.49 2.68 -21.19
C CYS A 377 -1.18 1.90 -21.29
N VAL A 378 -0.30 2.25 -22.24
CA VAL A 378 1.05 1.67 -22.36
C VAL A 378 1.83 1.95 -21.08
N ALA A 379 1.84 3.19 -20.59
CA ALA A 379 2.54 3.55 -19.37
C ALA A 379 2.01 2.80 -18.14
N LYS A 380 0.68 2.77 -17.98
CA LYS A 380 -0.01 2.01 -16.92
C LYS A 380 0.38 0.53 -16.96
N LEU A 381 0.47 -0.07 -18.15
CA LEU A 381 0.82 -1.48 -18.33
C LEU A 381 2.29 -1.75 -18.00
N VAL A 382 3.21 -0.91 -18.49
CA VAL A 382 4.65 -1.05 -18.27
C VAL A 382 4.98 -0.88 -16.78
N TYR A 383 4.43 0.15 -16.12
CA TYR A 383 4.64 0.38 -14.69
C TYR A 383 4.02 -0.72 -13.81
N ALA A 384 2.83 -1.21 -14.19
CA ALA A 384 2.16 -2.29 -13.46
C ALA A 384 2.72 -3.68 -13.77
N ARG A 385 3.61 -3.81 -14.76
CA ARG A 385 4.04 -5.14 -15.23
C ARG A 385 4.82 -5.84 -14.14
N ARG A 386 4.44 -7.10 -13.96
CA ARG A 386 4.90 -7.96 -12.86
C ARG A 386 6.40 -8.15 -12.82
N ASN A 387 7.20 -7.88 -13.86
CA ASN A 387 8.67 -7.99 -13.77
C ASN A 387 9.33 -6.78 -13.09
N MET A 388 8.79 -5.58 -13.29
CA MET A 388 9.25 -4.37 -12.61
C MET A 388 8.86 -4.40 -11.13
N GLN A 389 7.75 -5.08 -10.84
CA GLN A 389 7.31 -5.36 -9.49
C GLN A 389 8.01 -6.62 -8.93
N SER A 390 7.76 -7.83 -9.41
CA SER A 390 8.27 -9.09 -8.83
C SER A 390 9.77 -9.15 -8.63
N ARG A 391 10.64 -8.57 -9.49
CA ARG A 391 12.08 -8.57 -9.19
C ARG A 391 12.43 -7.67 -8.00
N VAL A 392 11.64 -6.62 -7.82
CA VAL A 392 11.70 -5.72 -6.66
C VAL A 392 11.10 -6.37 -5.39
N TRP A 393 10.04 -7.17 -5.53
CA TRP A 393 9.26 -7.71 -4.39
C TRP A 393 9.48 -9.20 -4.11
N SER A 394 10.16 -9.92 -5.00
CA SER A 394 10.47 -11.36 -4.94
C SER A 394 11.99 -11.56 -4.88
N GLY A 395 12.65 -10.83 -3.98
CA GLY A 395 13.85 -11.40 -3.37
C GLY A 395 13.45 -12.76 -2.82
N HIS A 396 13.95 -13.86 -3.39
CA HIS A 396 13.54 -15.21 -3.04
C HIS A 396 13.61 -15.38 -1.51
N LEU A 397 12.44 -15.44 -0.87
CA LEU A 397 12.27 -15.75 0.55
C LEU A 397 12.31 -17.26 0.81
N SER A 398 12.66 -18.06 -0.20
CA SER A 398 12.95 -19.48 -0.05
C SER A 398 14.40 -19.68 0.41
N THR A 399 14.56 -20.22 1.62
CA THR A 399 15.80 -20.86 2.06
C THR A 399 15.88 -22.33 1.66
N THR A 400 14.91 -22.84 0.88
CA THR A 400 14.91 -24.23 0.40
C THR A 400 15.22 -24.28 -1.10
N ARG A 401 16.48 -24.61 -1.42
CA ARG A 401 16.76 -25.37 -2.64
C ARG A 401 16.01 -26.68 -2.52
N THR A 402 14.83 -26.78 -3.13
CA THR A 402 14.26 -28.07 -3.48
C THR A 402 15.15 -28.67 -4.56
N THR A 403 16.15 -29.44 -4.15
CA THR A 403 16.73 -30.46 -5.00
C THR A 403 15.60 -31.45 -5.31
N SER A 404 15.10 -31.43 -6.54
CA SER A 404 14.28 -32.53 -7.05
C SER A 404 15.14 -33.80 -6.98
N PRO A 405 14.67 -34.90 -6.38
CA PRO A 405 15.16 -36.21 -6.77
C PRO A 405 14.66 -36.50 -8.18
N ALA A 406 15.45 -37.30 -8.90
CA ALA A 406 15.17 -37.80 -10.24
C ALA A 406 13.92 -38.68 -10.30
#